data_AF-A0A949Z683-F1
#
_entry.id   AF-A0A949Z683-F1
#
_cell.length_a   1.000
_cell.length_b   1.000
_cell.length_c   1.000
_cell.angle_alpha   90.00
_cell.angle_beta   90.00
_cell.angle_gamma   90.00
#
_symmetry.space_group_name_H-M   'P 1'
#
loop_
_entity.id
_entity.type
_entity.pdbx_description
1 polymer ?
#
loop_
_entity_poly.entity_id
_entity_poly.type
_entity_poly.pdbx_seq_one_letter_code
_entity_poly.pdbx_strand_id
1 'polypeptide(L)'
;MIRESQIDSLASFLVHSLAARQIIKPKAEEQDLIACVVELMSANFETEAEIDAEADRMTEELARKDPRADPARLRSMIRQRLAEKKGFTL
;
A
#
# COMPACT_ATOMS: atom_id res chain seq x y z
N MET A 1 -4.30 10.16 1.27
CA MET A 1 -4.32 9.38 0.02
C MET A 1 -3.26 9.98 -0.90
N ILE A 2 -2.31 9.18 -1.37
CA ILE A 2 -1.30 9.64 -2.34
C ILE A 2 -2.01 9.95 -3.66
N ARG A 3 -1.67 11.08 -4.29
CA ARG A 3 -2.22 11.46 -5.60
C ARG A 3 -1.54 10.66 -6.70
N GLU A 4 -2.27 10.31 -7.75
CA GLU A 4 -1.76 9.57 -8.92
C GLU A 4 -0.46 10.17 -9.47
N SER A 5 -0.41 11.50 -9.60
CA SER A 5 0.81 12.23 -10.01
C SER A 5 2.03 12.04 -9.12
N GLN A 6 1.84 11.70 -7.84
CA GLN A 6 2.93 11.36 -6.92
C GLN A 6 3.40 9.91 -7.10
N ILE A 7 2.49 8.99 -7.48
CA ILE A 7 2.84 7.62 -7.85
C ILE A 7 3.68 7.64 -9.12
N ASP A 8 3.26 8.39 -10.15
CA ASP A 8 3.99 8.54 -11.40
C ASP A 8 5.39 9.11 -11.19
N SER A 9 5.50 10.16 -10.38
CA SER A 9 6.77 10.80 -10.05
C SER A 9 7.71 9.84 -9.31
N LEU A 10 7.17 9.06 -8.38
CA LEU A 10 7.94 8.10 -7.60
C LEU A 10 8.40 6.91 -8.45
N ALA A 11 7.51 6.35 -9.27
CA ALA A 11 7.82 5.27 -10.20
C ALA A 11 8.91 5.69 -11.20
N SER A 12 8.77 6.89 -11.78
CA SER A 12 9.76 7.48 -12.68
C SER A 12 11.12 7.62 -11.99
N PHE A 13 11.14 8.22 -10.79
CA PHE A 13 12.37 8.39 -10.01
C PHE A 13 13.05 7.06 -9.68
N LEU A 14 12.27 6.04 -9.32
CA LEU A 14 12.77 4.73 -8.93
C LEU A 14 13.40 4.01 -10.12
N VAL A 15 12.71 3.92 -11.25
CA VAL A 15 13.24 3.27 -12.46
C VAL A 15 14.48 4.00 -12.98
N HIS A 16 14.41 5.33 -13.13
CA HIS A 16 15.56 6.12 -13.58
C HIS A 16 16.77 5.93 -12.66
N SER A 17 16.58 5.99 -11.34
CA SER A 17 17.68 5.87 -10.38
C SER A 17 18.31 4.48 -10.40
N LEU A 18 17.51 3.41 -10.53
CA LEU A 18 18.02 2.04 -10.60
C LEU A 18 18.77 1.77 -11.90
N ALA A 19 18.27 2.28 -13.03
CA ALA A 19 18.92 2.16 -14.33
C ALA A 19 20.22 2.97 -14.37
N ALA A 20 20.20 4.24 -13.93
CA ALA A 20 21.37 5.11 -13.91
C ALA A 20 22.50 4.56 -13.01
N ARG A 21 22.15 3.91 -11.91
CA ARG A 21 23.12 3.26 -11.01
C ARG A 21 23.54 1.86 -11.48
N GLN A 22 23.04 1.39 -12.62
CA GLN A 22 23.29 0.07 -13.18
C GLN A 22 22.95 -1.08 -12.21
N ILE A 23 22.03 -0.84 -11.27
CA ILE A 23 21.52 -1.86 -10.36
C ILE A 23 20.61 -2.82 -11.12
N ILE A 24 19.88 -2.29 -12.10
CA ILE A 24 19.08 -3.07 -13.06
C ILE A 24 19.62 -2.86 -14.47
N LYS A 25 19.43 -3.87 -15.32
CA LYS A 25 19.61 -3.75 -16.77
C LYS A 25 18.23 -3.89 -17.42
N PRO A 26 17.61 -2.78 -17.86
CA PRO A 26 16.34 -2.80 -18.56
C PRO A 26 16.37 -3.77 -19.74
N LYS A 27 15.33 -4.60 -19.85
CA LYS A 27 15.11 -5.51 -20.99
C LYS A 27 14.02 -5.01 -21.94
N ALA A 28 13.35 -3.93 -21.56
CA ALA A 28 12.29 -3.24 -22.28
C ALA A 28 12.56 -1.74 -22.22
N GLU A 29 11.75 -0.95 -22.92
CA GLU A 29 11.82 0.51 -22.86
C GLU A 29 11.55 1.00 -21.43
N GLU A 30 12.21 2.09 -21.06
CA GLU A 30 12.12 2.62 -19.70
C GLU A 30 10.69 3.06 -19.34
N GLN A 31 9.94 3.59 -20.31
CA GLN A 31 8.54 3.96 -20.13
C GLN A 31 7.65 2.75 -19.78
N ASP A 32 7.91 1.59 -20.38
CA ASP A 32 7.15 0.36 -20.09
C ASP A 32 7.44 -0.12 -18.65
N LEU A 33 8.69 0.00 -18.21
CA LEU A 33 9.07 -0.31 -16.83
C LEU A 33 8.42 0.65 -15.84
N ILE A 34 8.38 1.95 -16.14
CA ILE A 34 7.71 2.95 -15.30
C ILE A 34 6.22 2.63 -15.20
N ALA A 35 5.55 2.35 -16.32
CA ALA A 35 4.13 1.98 -16.33
C ALA A 35 3.84 0.74 -15.47
N CYS A 36 4.68 -0.29 -15.57
CA CYS A 36 4.58 -1.50 -14.73
C CYS A 36 4.76 -1.17 -13.24
N VAL A 37 5.71 -0.31 -12.89
CA VAL A 37 5.90 0.12 -11.49
C VAL A 37 4.71 0.94 -11.00
N VAL A 38 4.16 1.86 -11.80
CA VAL A 38 2.94 2.61 -11.45
C VAL A 38 1.79 1.66 -11.17
N GLU A 39 1.54 0.70 -12.06
CA GLU A 39 0.47 -0.30 -11.88
C GLU A 39 0.63 -1.09 -10.58
N LEU A 40 1.84 -1.60 -10.32
CA LEU A 40 2.15 -2.34 -9.09
C LEU A 40 1.95 -1.48 -7.83
N MET A 41 2.39 -0.21 -7.86
CA MET A 41 2.25 0.70 -6.73
C MET A 41 0.79 1.08 -6.48
N SER A 42 0.03 1.36 -7.54
CA SER A 42 -1.40 1.66 -7.46
C SER A 42 -2.17 0.49 -6.86
N ALA A 43 -1.96 -0.73 -7.37
CA ALA A 43 -2.58 -1.94 -6.82
C ALA A 43 -2.20 -2.17 -5.34
N ASN A 44 -0.95 -1.86 -4.97
CA ASN A 44 -0.50 -1.96 -3.58
C ASN A 44 -1.23 -0.95 -2.67
N PHE A 45 -1.38 0.32 -3.09
CA PHE A 45 -2.10 1.32 -2.32
C PHE A 45 -3.61 1.04 -2.23
N GLU A 46 -4.21 0.50 -3.30
CA GLU A 46 -5.61 0.04 -3.26
C GLU A 46 -5.79 -1.08 -2.23
N THR A 47 -4.88 -2.06 -2.23
CA THR A 47 -4.89 -3.15 -1.25
C THR A 47 -4.77 -2.62 0.18
N GLU A 48 -3.87 -1.65 0.41
CA GLU A 48 -3.73 -0.97 1.71
C GLU A 48 -5.03 -0.27 2.13
N ALA A 49 -5.66 0.47 1.21
CA ALA A 49 -6.89 1.19 1.47
C ALA A 49 -8.06 0.24 1.80
N GLU A 50 -8.13 -0.92 1.15
CA GLU A 50 -9.10 -1.96 1.50
C GLU A 50 -8.88 -2.51 2.91
N ILE A 51 -7.62 -2.77 3.29
CA ILE A 51 -7.25 -3.24 4.63
C ILE A 51 -7.65 -2.20 5.67
N ASP A 52 -7.38 -0.93 5.43
CA ASP A 52 -7.75 0.16 6.34
C ASP A 52 -9.27 0.29 6.48
N ALA A 53 -10.01 0.26 5.36
CA ALA A 53 -11.47 0.35 5.39
C ALA A 53 -12.11 -0.85 6.11
N GLU A 54 -11.55 -2.05 5.96
CA GLU A 54 -12.01 -3.23 6.68
C GLU A 54 -11.66 -3.15 8.18
N ALA A 55 -10.47 -2.67 8.53
CA ALA A 55 -10.07 -2.45 9.91
C ALA A 55 -10.99 -1.42 10.62
N ASP A 56 -11.38 -0.36 9.93
CA ASP A 56 -12.30 0.66 10.46
C ASP A 56 -13.67 0.05 10.76
N ARG A 57 -14.27 -0.67 9.80
CA ARG A 57 -15.56 -1.35 9.98
C ARG A 57 -15.55 -2.32 11.17
N MET A 58 -14.52 -3.16 11.25
CA MET A 58 -14.39 -4.14 12.34
C MET A 58 -14.16 -3.47 13.70
N THR A 59 -13.40 -2.37 13.73
CA THR A 59 -13.16 -1.60 14.95
C THR A 59 -14.45 -0.98 15.47
N GLU A 60 -15.25 -0.38 14.59
CA GLU A 60 -16.55 0.18 14.97
C GLU A 60 -17.50 -0.89 15.54
N GLU A 61 -17.58 -2.06 14.89
CA GLU A 61 -18.43 -3.16 15.36
C GLU A 61 -18.03 -3.67 16.75
N LEU A 62 -16.72 -3.73 17.02
CA LEU A 62 -16.20 -4.17 18.31
C LEU A 62 -16.32 -3.10 19.39
N ALA A 63 -16.06 -1.83 19.06
CA ALA A 63 -16.21 -0.71 19.98
C ALA A 63 -17.67 -0.51 20.44
N ARG A 64 -18.65 -0.82 19.57
CA ARG A 64 -20.07 -0.84 19.94
C ARG A 64 -20.40 -1.95 20.95
N LYS A 65 -19.66 -3.07 20.93
CA LYS A 65 -19.88 -4.23 21.82
C LYS A 65 -19.12 -4.11 23.14
N ASP A 66 -17.95 -3.48 23.13
CA ASP A 66 -17.14 -3.21 24.33
C ASP A 66 -16.68 -1.75 24.36
N PRO A 67 -17.44 -0.85 25.02
CA PRO A 67 -17.10 0.57 25.13
C PRO A 67 -15.84 0.87 25.95
N ARG A 68 -15.28 -0.11 26.66
CA ARG A 68 -14.09 0.07 27.50
C ARG A 68 -12.79 -0.19 26.74
N ALA A 69 -12.89 -0.78 25.56
CA ALA A 69 -11.73 -1.11 24.74
C ALA A 69 -11.18 0.16 24.05
N ASP A 70 -9.85 0.28 23.99
CA ASP A 70 -9.18 1.37 23.26
C ASP A 70 -9.32 1.15 21.73
N PRO A 71 -10.08 1.99 21.01
CA PRO A 71 -10.35 1.80 19.59
C PRO A 71 -9.08 1.89 18.73
N ALA A 72 -8.12 2.73 19.12
CA ALA A 72 -6.88 2.91 18.34
C ALA A 72 -6.02 1.63 18.39
N ARG A 73 -5.90 1.04 19.58
CA ARG A 73 -5.20 -0.23 19.76
C ARG A 73 -5.91 -1.38 19.05
N LEU A 74 -7.25 -1.44 19.12
CA LEU A 74 -8.04 -2.43 18.39
C LEU A 74 -7.80 -2.34 16.88
N ARG A 75 -7.91 -1.13 16.33
CA ARG A 75 -7.70 -0.87 14.90
C ARG A 75 -6.32 -1.33 14.45
N SER A 76 -5.27 -1.00 15.22
CA SER A 76 -3.91 -1.41 14.90
C SER A 76 -3.75 -2.93 14.85
N MET A 77 -4.30 -3.66 15.83
CA MET A 77 -4.25 -5.11 15.86
C MET A 77 -5.05 -5.75 14.72
N ILE A 78 -6.22 -5.20 14.40
CA ILE A 78 -7.07 -5.69 13.29
C ILE A 78 -6.37 -5.44 11.96
N ARG A 79 -5.84 -4.24 11.73
CA ARG A 79 -5.09 -3.88 10.52
C ARG A 79 -3.93 -4.84 10.29
N GLN A 80 -3.14 -5.12 11.34
CA GLN A 80 -2.01 -6.05 11.27
C GLN A 80 -2.47 -7.46 10.90
N ARG A 81 -3.52 -7.97 11.55
CA ARG A 81 -4.09 -9.29 11.25
C ARG A 81 -4.62 -9.40 9.81
N LEU A 82 -5.27 -8.35 9.32
CA LEU A 82 -5.80 -8.29 7.95
C LEU A 82 -4.67 -8.28 6.92
N ALA A 83 -3.61 -7.51 7.18
CA ALA A 83 -2.43 -7.47 6.33
C ALA A 83 -1.74 -8.85 6.25
N GLU A 84 -1.51 -9.50 7.40
CA GLU A 84 -0.95 -10.86 7.45
C GLU A 84 -1.80 -11.86 6.66
N LYS A 85 -3.13 -11.79 6.79
CA LYS A 85 -4.06 -12.66 6.05
C LYS A 85 -4.00 -12.43 4.54
N LYS A 86 -3.79 -11.18 4.10
CA LYS A 86 -3.66 -10.82 2.68
C LYS A 86 -2.22 -10.99 2.15
N GLY A 87 -1.26 -11.38 2.99
CA GLY A 87 0.16 -11.41 2.62
C GLY A 87 0.73 -10.01 2.32
N PHE A 88 0.12 -8.96 2.86
CA PHE A 88 0.48 -7.57 2.66
C PHE A 88 1.47 -7.11 3.74
N THR A 89 2.47 -6.32 3.35
CA THR A 89 3.43 -5.73 4.29
C THR A 89 3.00 -4.30 4.63
N LEU A 90 2.75 -4.03 5.92
CA LEU A 90 2.37 -2.72 6.45
C LEU A 90 3.55 -1.78 6.67
#